data_AF-A0A537R252-F1
#
_entry.id   AF-A0A537R252-F1
#
_cell.length_a   1.000
_cell.length_b   1.000
_cell.length_c   1.000
_cell.angle_alpha   90.00
_cell.angle_beta   90.00
_cell.angle_gamma   90.00
#
_symmetry.space_group_name_H-M   'P 1'
#
loop_
_entity.id
_entity.type
_entity.pdbx_description
1 polymer ?
#
loop_
_entity_poly.entity_id
_entity_poly.type
_entity_poly.pdbx_seq_one_letter_code
_entity_poly.pdbx_strand_id
1 'polypeptide(L)'
;MLAGREGYQVTEGTVTYLGRDLLAMEADERAREGLFLAFQYPVEIPGVNNMYFLRTAINAQHRHRGEPEIDAGQFLRIVRAKLRDLDIGEDLLQRAVNVGFSGGEKKRNEIFQMAMLEPRLAI
;
A
#
# COMPACT_ATOMS: atom_id res chain seq x y z
N MET A 1 -16.33 -0.53 -3.06
CA MET A 1 -16.59 -0.31 -4.49
C MET A 1 -15.32 0.00 -5.28
N LEU A 2 -14.67 1.17 -5.16
CA LEU A 2 -13.47 1.49 -5.96
C LEU A 2 -12.23 0.66 -5.62
N ALA A 3 -11.98 0.41 -4.33
CA ALA A 3 -10.89 -0.44 -3.88
C ALA A 3 -11.24 -1.95 -3.82
N GLY A 4 -12.34 -2.38 -4.44
CA GLY A 4 -12.72 -3.80 -4.46
C GLY A 4 -13.31 -4.35 -3.14
N ARG A 5 -13.67 -3.48 -2.17
CA ARG A 5 -14.27 -3.93 -0.89
C ARG A 5 -15.50 -4.83 -1.12
N GLU A 6 -15.44 -6.04 -0.57
CA GLU A 6 -16.52 -7.02 -0.52
C GLU A 6 -17.77 -6.47 0.20
N GLY A 7 -18.94 -7.01 -0.14
CA GLY A 7 -20.23 -6.60 0.44
C GLY A 7 -20.93 -5.43 -0.26
N TYR A 8 -20.39 -4.97 -1.39
CA TYR A 8 -21.05 -4.01 -2.27
C TYR A 8 -21.21 -4.60 -3.66
N GLN A 9 -22.45 -4.60 -4.17
CA GLN A 9 -22.75 -4.98 -5.55
C GLN A 9 -22.95 -3.71 -6.38
N VAL A 10 -22.22 -3.59 -7.50
CA VAL A 10 -22.51 -2.53 -8.48
C VAL A 10 -23.68 -3.00 -9.33
N THR A 11 -24.79 -2.27 -9.30
CA THR A 11 -26.00 -2.61 -10.04
C THR A 11 -26.00 -2.02 -11.44
N GLU A 12 -25.49 -0.79 -11.59
CA GLU A 12 -25.43 -0.06 -12.86
C GLU A 12 -24.22 0.89 -12.87
N GLY A 13 -23.83 1.34 -14.07
CA GLY A 13 -22.71 2.26 -14.28
C GLY A 13 -21.37 1.56 -14.56
N THR A 14 -20.35 2.37 -14.88
CA THR A 14 -18.99 1.89 -15.19
C THR A 14 -17.97 2.80 -14.52
N VAL A 15 -16.77 2.25 -14.26
CA VAL A 15 -15.64 3.04 -13.75
C VAL A 15 -14.43 2.72 -14.62
N THR A 16 -13.97 3.70 -15.39
CA THR A 16 -12.77 3.56 -16.22
C THR A 16 -11.55 4.12 -15.50
N TYR A 17 -10.51 3.30 -15.36
CA TYR A 17 -9.22 3.69 -14.81
C TYR A 17 -8.10 3.33 -15.78
N LEU A 18 -7.30 4.33 -16.19
CA LEU A 18 -6.21 4.16 -17.16
C LEU A 18 -6.63 3.43 -18.46
N GLY A 19 -7.87 3.67 -18.91
CA GLY A 19 -8.43 3.07 -20.12
C GLY A 19 -8.94 1.64 -19.95
N ARG A 20 -9.01 1.12 -18.72
CA ARG A 20 -9.53 -0.22 -18.39
C ARG A 20 -10.74 -0.13 -17.46
N ASP A 21 -11.63 -1.11 -17.52
CA ASP A 21 -12.75 -1.20 -16.59
C ASP A 21 -12.24 -1.63 -15.19
N LEU A 22 -12.31 -0.72 -14.23
CA LEU A 22 -11.87 -0.94 -12.85
C LEU A 22 -12.78 -1.94 -12.13
N LEU A 23 -14.07 -2.00 -12.48
CA LEU A 23 -15.03 -2.85 -11.78
C LEU A 23 -14.83 -4.34 -12.11
N ALA A 24 -14.23 -4.63 -13.26
CA ALA A 24 -13.85 -5.97 -13.69
C ALA A 24 -12.54 -6.49 -13.07
N MET A 25 -11.77 -5.63 -12.38
CA MET A 25 -10.49 -5.99 -11.78
C MET A 25 -10.66 -6.49 -10.34
N GLU A 26 -9.84 -7.46 -9.94
CA GLU A 26 -9.71 -7.85 -8.53
C GLU A 26 -8.97 -6.78 -7.71
N ALA A 27 -9.12 -6.79 -6.38
CA ALA A 27 -8.55 -5.73 -5.53
C ALA A 27 -7.02 -5.62 -5.63
N ASP A 28 -6.32 -6.76 -5.76
CA ASP A 28 -4.86 -6.80 -5.92
C ASP A 28 -4.42 -6.29 -7.31
N GLU A 29 -5.21 -6.54 -8.35
CA GLU A 29 -4.96 -5.98 -9.69
C GLU A 29 -5.09 -4.46 -9.69
N ARG A 30 -6.13 -3.92 -9.04
CA ARG A 30 -6.30 -2.46 -8.89
C ARG A 30 -5.10 -1.82 -8.18
N ALA A 31 -4.60 -2.47 -7.13
CA ALA A 31 -3.42 -2.00 -6.40
C ALA A 31 -2.14 -2.00 -7.25
N ARG A 32 -1.98 -3.00 -8.12
CA ARG A 32 -0.85 -3.08 -9.07
C ARG A 32 -0.93 -2.04 -10.20
N GLU A 33 -2.14 -1.67 -10.62
CA GLU A 33 -2.37 -0.57 -11.57
C GLU A 33 -2.14 0.83 -10.95
N GLY A 34 -1.88 0.89 -9.64
CA GLY A 34 -1.50 2.12 -8.94
C GLY A 34 -2.64 2.78 -8.17
N LEU A 35 -3.72 2.05 -7.87
CA LEU A 35 -4.77 2.50 -6.95
C LEU A 35 -4.41 2.14 -5.51
N PHE A 36 -4.23 3.13 -4.66
CA PHE A 36 -4.04 2.95 -3.22
C PHE A 36 -5.30 3.37 -2.47
N LEU A 37 -5.71 2.56 -1.49
CA LEU A 37 -6.78 2.88 -0.58
C LEU A 37 -6.21 3.02 0.83
N ALA A 38 -6.38 4.20 1.42
CA ALA A 38 -6.24 4.36 2.85
C ALA A 38 -7.54 3.88 3.54
N PHE A 39 -7.44 2.92 4.44
CA PHE A 39 -8.59 2.38 5.15
C PHE A 39 -9.00 3.30 6.31
N GLN A 40 -10.30 3.45 6.51
CA GLN A 40 -10.80 4.12 7.72
C GLN A 40 -10.43 3.35 9.01
N TYR A 41 -10.31 2.01 8.91
CA TYR A 41 -9.83 1.15 9.98
C TYR A 41 -8.72 0.25 9.45
N PRO A 42 -7.45 0.63 9.63
CA PRO A 42 -6.32 -0.15 9.14
C PRO A 42 -6.24 -1.50 9.84
N VAL A 43 -6.13 -2.57 9.04
CA VAL A 43 -6.08 -3.96 9.51
C VAL A 43 -4.77 -4.22 10.22
N GLU A 44 -4.83 -4.98 11.31
CA GLU A 44 -3.66 -5.43 12.05
C GLU A 44 -3.18 -6.78 11.52
N ILE A 45 -1.87 -6.93 11.29
CA ILE A 45 -1.27 -8.17 10.79
C ILE A 45 -0.19 -8.63 11.77
N PRO A 46 -0.54 -9.46 12.77
CA PRO A 46 0.42 -10.01 13.72
C PRO A 46 1.50 -10.85 13.02
N GLY A 47 2.74 -10.74 13.49
CA GLY A 47 3.88 -11.51 12.97
C GLY A 47 4.48 -10.99 11.66
N VAL A 48 3.88 -9.98 11.03
CA VAL A 48 4.39 -9.37 9.80
C VAL A 48 4.85 -7.95 10.10
N ASN A 49 6.15 -7.68 10.02
CA ASN A 49 6.67 -6.34 10.23
C ASN A 49 6.54 -5.44 8.99
N ASN A 50 6.54 -4.11 9.21
CA ASN A 50 6.37 -3.14 8.13
C ASN A 50 7.48 -3.26 7.05
N MET A 51 8.72 -3.58 7.45
CA MET A 51 9.84 -3.73 6.51
C MET A 51 9.59 -4.85 5.49
N TYR A 52 9.20 -6.05 5.96
CA TYR A 52 8.92 -7.20 5.11
C TYR A 52 7.66 -6.96 4.26
N PHE A 53 6.61 -6.42 4.86
CA PHE A 53 5.36 -6.10 4.17
C PHE A 53 5.58 -5.16 2.98
N LEU A 54 6.26 -4.03 3.22
CA LEU A 54 6.51 -3.01 2.20
C LEU A 54 7.39 -3.53 1.07
N ARG A 55 8.48 -4.24 1.38
CA ARG A 55 9.36 -4.79 0.35
C ARG A 55 8.61 -5.79 -0.54
N THR A 56 7.78 -6.62 0.07
CA THR A 56 6.96 -7.60 -0.66
C THR A 56 5.94 -6.91 -1.56
N ALA A 57 5.26 -5.87 -1.06
CA ALA A 57 4.28 -5.11 -1.83
C ALA A 57 4.90 -4.37 -3.02
N ILE A 58 6.04 -3.69 -2.83
CA ILE A 58 6.74 -2.98 -3.90
C ILE A 58 7.25 -3.97 -4.96
N ASN A 59 7.86 -5.08 -4.56
CA ASN A 59 8.32 -6.08 -5.52
C ASN A 59 7.15 -6.72 -6.29
N ALA A 60 5.98 -6.88 -5.67
CA ALA A 60 4.79 -7.34 -6.39
C ALA A 60 4.34 -6.34 -7.48
N GLN A 61 4.43 -5.03 -7.22
CA GLN A 61 4.14 -4.00 -8.22
C GLN A 61 5.20 -3.98 -9.33
N HIS A 62 6.50 -4.10 -8.99
CA HIS A 62 7.57 -4.16 -9.98
C HIS A 62 7.39 -5.35 -10.93
N ARG A 63 7.11 -6.54 -10.39
CA ARG A 63 6.83 -7.73 -11.21
C ARG A 63 5.65 -7.53 -12.16
N HIS A 64 4.58 -6.87 -11.70
CA HIS A 64 3.43 -6.55 -12.55
C HIS A 64 3.80 -5.62 -13.71
N ARG A 65 4.69 -4.65 -13.48
CA ARG A 65 5.16 -3.69 -14.50
C ARG A 65 6.31 -4.22 -15.37
N GLY A 66 6.81 -5.43 -15.09
CA GLY A 66 8.00 -5.97 -15.76
C GLY A 66 9.31 -5.31 -15.35
N GLU A 67 9.33 -4.64 -14.19
CA GLU A 67 10.51 -3.98 -13.63
C GLU A 67 11.32 -4.95 -12.75
N PRO A 68 12.64 -4.76 -12.64
CA PRO A 68 13.47 -5.57 -11.73
C PRO A 68 13.05 -5.37 -10.28
N GLU A 69 13.10 -6.44 -9.48
CA GLU A 69 12.85 -6.36 -8.04
C GLU A 69 13.89 -5.48 -7.33
N ILE A 70 13.47 -4.82 -6.25
CA ILE A 70 14.35 -3.96 -5.46
C ILE A 70 15.20 -4.83 -4.52
N ASP A 71 16.53 -4.65 -4.58
CA ASP A 71 17.46 -5.28 -3.67
C ASP A 71 17.35 -4.70 -2.25
N ALA A 72 17.84 -5.44 -1.24
CA ALA A 72 17.70 -5.02 0.14
C ALA A 72 18.39 -3.68 0.46
N GLY A 73 19.54 -3.40 -0.15
CA GLY A 73 20.30 -2.17 0.05
C GLY A 73 19.60 -0.96 -0.58
N GLN A 74 19.09 -1.10 -1.80
CA GLN A 74 18.29 -0.05 -2.45
C GLN A 74 17.01 0.23 -1.65
N PHE A 75 16.30 -0.82 -1.22
CA PHE A 75 15.08 -0.69 -0.43
C PHE A 75 15.33 0.08 0.88
N LEU A 76 16.39 -0.28 1.62
CA LEU A 76 16.75 0.41 2.88
C LEU A 76 17.07 1.90 2.66
N ARG A 77 17.70 2.27 1.54
CA ARG A 77 17.96 3.69 1.21
C ARG A 77 16.67 4.46 0.99
N ILE A 78 15.73 3.89 0.23
CA ILE A 78 14.43 4.51 -0.06
C ILE A 78 13.62 4.68 1.24
N VAL A 79 13.51 3.61 2.03
CA VAL A 79 12.80 3.62 3.31
C VAL A 79 13.32 4.70 4.24
N ARG A 80 14.64 4.78 4.43
CA ARG A 80 15.24 5.80 5.30
C ARG A 80 15.01 7.22 4.80
N ALA A 81 14.97 7.43 3.48
CA ALA A 81 14.64 8.74 2.93
C ALA A 81 13.19 9.12 3.26
N LYS A 82 12.23 8.24 2.97
CA LYS A 82 10.80 8.49 3.23
C LYS A 82 10.48 8.67 4.72
N LEU A 83 11.15 7.92 5.60
CA LEU A 83 11.01 8.08 7.05
C LEU A 83 11.46 9.48 7.51
N ARG A 84 12.59 9.99 6.98
CA ARG A 84 13.04 11.36 7.27
C ARG A 84 12.10 12.41 6.72
N ASP A 85 11.62 12.24 5.49
CA ASP A 85 10.73 13.21 4.84
C ASP A 85 9.39 13.34 5.59
N LEU A 86 8.95 12.28 6.26
CA LEU A 86 7.69 12.22 7.00
C LEU A 86 7.84 12.41 8.52
N ASP A 87 9.07 12.62 9.02
CA ASP A 87 9.39 12.69 10.45
C ASP A 87 8.87 11.47 11.25
N ILE A 88 9.17 10.27 10.75
CA ILE A 88 8.77 8.99 11.34
C ILE A 88 10.01 8.24 11.84
N GLY A 89 9.93 7.69 13.06
CA GLY A 89 11.00 6.89 13.66
C GLY A 89 11.25 5.55 12.95
N GLU A 90 12.52 5.11 12.91
CA GLU A 90 12.90 3.83 12.30
C GLU A 90 12.33 2.60 13.05
N ASP A 91 11.91 2.77 14.31
CA ASP A 91 11.30 1.71 15.12
C ASP A 91 10.04 1.14 14.46
N LEU A 92 9.32 1.96 13.67
CA LEU A 92 8.15 1.55 12.90
C LEU A 92 8.41 0.32 12.02
N LEU A 93 9.63 0.20 11.46
CA LEU A 93 9.99 -0.85 10.51
C LEU A 93 9.98 -2.26 11.11
N GLN A 94 10.32 -2.36 12.39
CA GLN A 94 10.41 -3.64 13.11
C GLN A 94 9.08 -4.04 13.74
N ARG A 95 8.16 -3.10 13.92
CA ARG A 95 6.85 -3.37 14.50
C ARG A 95 5.96 -4.13 13.52
N ALA A 96 5.11 -4.99 14.07
CA ALA A 96 4.07 -5.67 13.30
C ALA A 96 3.08 -4.64 12.73
N VAL A 97 2.55 -4.90 11.52
CA VAL A 97 1.69 -3.94 10.81
C VAL A 97 0.46 -3.62 11.65
N ASN A 98 0.36 -2.35 12.07
CA ASN A 98 -0.73 -1.75 12.84
C ASN A 98 -1.05 -2.36 14.22
N VAL A 99 -0.33 -3.41 14.65
CA VAL A 99 -0.60 -4.08 15.94
C VAL A 99 -0.20 -3.18 17.11
N GLY A 100 -1.17 -2.90 17.99
CA GLY A 100 -0.95 -2.06 19.16
C GLY A 100 -0.70 -0.58 18.84
N PHE A 101 -1.05 -0.14 17.63
CA PHE A 101 -0.93 1.26 17.23
C PHE A 101 -2.19 2.02 17.66
N SER A 102 -2.00 3.22 18.19
CA SER A 102 -3.08 4.21 18.32
C SER A 102 -3.65 4.59 16.94
N GLY A 103 -4.85 5.18 16.90
CA GLY A 103 -5.44 5.64 15.64
C GLY A 103 -4.54 6.61 14.86
N GLY A 104 -3.83 7.50 15.57
CA GLY A 104 -2.86 8.41 14.97
C GLY A 104 -1.63 7.71 14.41
N GLU A 105 -1.12 6.69 15.10
CA GLU A 105 -0.01 5.85 14.59
C GLU A 105 -0.43 5.04 13.37
N LYS A 106 -1.64 4.47 13.37
CA LYS A 106 -2.19 3.78 12.20
C LYS A 106 -2.24 4.72 11.01
N LYS A 107 -2.69 5.96 11.20
CA LYS A 107 -2.74 6.92 10.10
C LYS A 107 -1.37 7.33 9.58
N ARG A 108 -0.38 7.55 10.46
CA ARG A 108 1.01 7.78 10.05
C ARG A 108 1.60 6.60 9.27
N ASN A 109 1.30 5.37 9.69
CA ASN A 109 1.75 4.17 8.98
C ASN A 109 1.13 4.06 7.58
N GLU A 110 -0.14 4.42 7.41
CA GLU A 110 -0.77 4.47 6.07
C GLU A 110 -0.13 5.52 5.16
N ILE A 111 0.16 6.72 5.68
CA ILE A 111 0.86 7.76 4.91
C ILE A 111 2.25 7.30 4.50
N PHE A 112 2.95 6.60 5.39
CA PHE A 112 4.24 5.98 5.08
C PHE A 112 4.11 4.92 3.98
N GLN A 113 3.12 4.03 4.06
CA GLN A 113 2.86 3.04 3.00
C GLN A 113 2.54 3.69 1.66
N MET A 114 1.70 4.72 1.66
CA MET A 114 1.36 5.50 0.47
C MET A 114 2.61 6.14 -0.15
N ALA A 115 3.47 6.74 0.67
CA ALA A 115 4.72 7.36 0.21
C ALA A 115 5.74 6.36 -0.33
N MET A 116 5.71 5.12 0.15
CA MET A 116 6.57 4.01 -0.29
C MET A 116 6.06 3.32 -1.57
N LEU A 117 4.74 3.19 -1.74
CA LEU A 117 4.12 2.52 -2.89
C LEU A 117 3.94 3.43 -4.10
N GLU A 118 4.09 4.75 -3.91
CA GLU A 118 4.00 5.78 -4.96
C GLU A 118 2.81 5.55 -5.92
N PRO A 119 1.57 5.47 -5.38
CA PRO A 119 0.40 5.17 -6.19
C PRO A 119 0.08 6.31 -7.16
N ARG A 120 -0.53 5.96 -8.29
CA ARG A 120 -1.04 6.94 -9.27
C ARG A 120 -2.31 7.62 -8.80
N LEU A 121 -3.12 6.91 -8.01
CA LEU A 121 -4.32 7.43 -7.37
C LEU A 121 -4.36 6.95 -5.92
N ALA A 122 -4.47 7.87 -4.97
CA ALA A 122 -4.71 7.56 -3.57
C ALA A 122 -6.08 8.11 -3.14
N ILE A 123 -6.86 7.27 -2.47
CA ILE A 123 -8.21 7.57 -1.97
C ILE A 123 -8.26 7.33 -0.46
#